data_AF-A0A957XWS2-F1
#
_entry.id   AF-A0A957XWS2-F1
#
_cell.length_a   1.000
_cell.length_b   1.000
_cell.length_c   1.000
_cell.angle_alpha   90.00
_cell.angle_beta   90.00
_cell.angle_gamma   90.00
#
_symmetry.space_group_name_H-M   'P 1'
#
loop_
_entity.id
_entity.type
_entity.pdbx_description
1 polymer ?
#
loop_
_entity_poly.entity_id
_entity_poly.type
_entity_poly.pdbx_seq_one_letter_code
_entity_poly.pdbx_strand_id
1 'polypeptide(L)'
;PMIILLTDGAGNVSMTGMPAQEEAMNMARLIQGANLHSIVINMEHVAFDRGLAQALADAMRAPCYCIPELAAESLVRTVEDSLYLASFQ
;
A
#
# COMPACT_ATOMS: atom_id res chain seq x y z
N PRO A 1 -8.72 14.53 4.19
CA PRO A 1 -8.03 14.12 2.96
C PRO A 1 -7.31 12.78 3.15
N MET A 2 -7.31 11.93 2.11
CA MET A 2 -6.68 10.61 2.12
C MET A 2 -5.73 10.49 0.93
N ILE A 3 -4.57 9.88 1.12
CA ILE A 3 -3.63 9.51 0.06
C ILE A 3 -3.65 7.98 -0.09
N ILE A 4 -3.76 7.52 -1.33
CA ILE A 4 -3.56 6.11 -1.66
C ILE A 4 -2.37 6.06 -2.61
N LEU A 5 -1.30 5.40 -2.18
CA LEU A 5 -0.08 5.22 -2.97
C LEU A 5 -0.08 3.82 -3.59
N LEU A 6 -0.25 3.74 -4.90
CA LEU A 6 -0.03 2.49 -5.66
C LEU A 6 1.41 2.50 -6.17
N THR A 7 2.15 1.44 -5.88
CA THR A 7 3.55 1.30 -6.32
C THR A 7 3.86 -0.12 -6.74
N ASP A 8 4.65 -0.27 -7.80
CA ASP A 8 5.25 -1.53 -8.25
C ASP A 8 6.71 -1.68 -7.77
N GLY A 9 7.10 -0.90 -6.75
CA GLY A 9 8.43 -0.97 -6.14
C GLY A 9 9.56 -0.40 -6.99
N ALA A 10 9.27 0.14 -8.17
CA ALA A 10 10.26 0.82 -8.99
C ALA A 10 10.50 2.26 -8.50
N GLY A 11 11.50 2.43 -7.62
CA GLY A 11 11.98 3.72 -7.12
C GLY A 11 13.22 4.23 -7.85
N ASN A 12 13.20 4.29 -9.19
CA ASN A 12 14.38 4.48 -10.04
C ASN A 12 14.47 5.83 -10.75
N VAL A 13 13.43 6.68 -10.68
CA VAL A 13 13.40 8.00 -11.34
C VAL A 13 13.41 9.11 -10.30
N SER A 14 14.32 10.07 -10.47
CA SER A 14 14.46 11.25 -9.62
C SER A 14 13.82 12.48 -10.27
N MET A 15 13.23 13.35 -9.44
CA MET A 15 12.66 14.64 -9.86
C MET A 15 13.60 15.82 -9.60
N THR A 16 14.52 15.70 -8.65
CA THR A 16 15.40 16.80 -8.19
C THR A 16 16.89 16.53 -8.37
N GLY A 17 17.29 15.35 -8.85
CA GLY A 17 18.68 14.91 -8.94
C GLY A 17 19.18 14.20 -7.68
N MET A 18 18.38 14.15 -6.61
CA MET A 18 18.60 13.28 -5.44
C MET A 18 18.40 11.81 -5.82
N PRO A 19 19.08 10.83 -5.17
CA PRO A 19 18.77 9.42 -5.37
C PRO A 19 17.27 9.15 -5.20
N ALA A 20 16.65 8.51 -6.18
CA ALA A 20 15.20 8.38 -6.28
C ALA A 20 14.55 7.75 -5.03
N GLN A 21 15.19 6.73 -4.43
CA GLN A 21 14.71 6.14 -3.18
C GLN A 21 14.79 7.12 -1.99
N GLU A 22 15.88 7.88 -1.88
CA GLU A 22 16.01 8.89 -0.81
C GLU A 22 14.95 9.99 -0.97
N GLU A 23 14.70 10.42 -2.20
CA GLU A 23 13.66 11.39 -2.52
C GLU A 23 12.27 10.87 -2.17
N ALA A 24 11.96 9.63 -2.52
CA ALA A 24 10.69 8.97 -2.16
C ALA A 24 10.51 8.88 -0.64
N MET A 25 11.57 8.52 0.10
CA MET A 25 11.53 8.46 1.56
C MET A 25 11.35 9.84 2.21
N ASN A 26 11.93 10.88 1.62
CA ASN A 26 11.71 12.26 2.09
C ASN A 26 10.26 12.68 1.88
N MET A 27 9.68 12.36 0.72
CA MET A 27 8.26 12.62 0.45
C MET A 27 7.34 11.86 1.41
N ALA A 28 7.61 10.59 1.67
CA ALA A 28 6.87 9.77 2.64
C ALA A 28 6.84 10.42 4.05
N ARG A 29 7.97 10.94 4.51
CA ARG A 29 8.07 11.66 5.79
C ARG A 29 7.30 12.98 5.78
N LEU A 30 7.29 13.69 4.66
CA LEU A 30 6.49 14.92 4.52
C LEU A 30 4.99 14.63 4.57
N ILE A 31 4.53 13.56 3.92
CA ILE A 31 3.14 13.10 3.98
C ILE A 31 2.73 12.77 5.42
N GLN A 32 3.59 12.05 6.14
CA GLN A 32 3.39 11.75 7.55
C GLN A 32 3.33 13.03 8.40
N GLY A 33 4.25 13.97 8.18
CA GLY A 33 4.32 15.23 8.93
C GLY A 33 3.12 16.14 8.67
N ALA A 34 2.49 16.03 7.51
CA ALA A 34 1.24 16.69 7.17
C ALA A 34 0.00 16.01 7.79
N ASN A 35 0.18 14.91 8.54
CA ASN A 35 -0.86 14.15 9.22
C ASN A 35 -1.99 13.68 8.28
N LEU A 36 -1.62 13.28 7.05
CA LEU A 36 -2.54 12.80 6.04
C LEU A 36 -2.80 11.30 6.23
N HIS A 37 -4.08 10.93 6.35
CA HIS A 37 -4.47 9.53 6.34
C HIS A 37 -4.01 8.88 5.03
N SER A 38 -3.27 7.79 5.12
CA SER A 38 -2.59 7.21 3.98
C SER A 38 -2.70 5.69 3.97
N ILE A 39 -2.71 5.11 2.77
CA ILE A 39 -2.61 3.65 2.53
C ILE A 39 -1.59 3.44 1.41
N VAL A 40 -0.75 2.42 1.53
CA VAL A 40 0.15 1.97 0.46
C VAL A 40 -0.35 0.64 -0.10
N ILE A 41 -0.41 0.53 -1.41
CA ILE A 41 -0.78 -0.69 -2.13
C ILE A 41 0.41 -1.13 -2.97
N ASN A 42 1.03 -2.24 -2.56
CA ASN A 42 2.07 -2.90 -3.31
C ASN A 42 1.46 -3.70 -4.47
N MET A 43 1.93 -3.42 -5.68
CA MET A 43 1.58 -4.13 -6.91
C MET A 43 2.66 -5.12 -7.35
N GLU A 44 3.79 -5.17 -6.64
CA GLU A 44 4.80 -6.21 -6.88
C GLU A 44 4.23 -7.59 -6.55
N HIS A 45 4.64 -8.57 -7.35
CA HIS A 45 4.44 -9.96 -6.98
C HIS A 45 5.36 -10.29 -5.81
N VAL A 46 4.91 -11.07 -4.82
CA VAL A 46 5.68 -11.41 -3.59
C VAL A 46 7.08 -11.95 -3.91
N ALA A 47 7.23 -12.70 -5.00
CA ALA A 47 8.51 -13.25 -5.47
C ALA A 47 9.53 -12.19 -5.95
N PHE A 48 9.08 -10.97 -6.23
CA PHE A 48 9.89 -9.86 -6.74
C PHE A 48 9.94 -8.68 -5.78
N ASP A 49 9.27 -8.76 -4.62
CA ASP A 49 9.15 -7.66 -3.66
C ASP A 49 10.54 -7.20 -3.19
N ARG A 50 10.83 -5.93 -3.46
CA ARG A 50 12.11 -5.28 -3.10
C ARG A 50 12.04 -4.60 -1.74
N GLY A 51 10.87 -4.62 -1.09
CA GLY A 51 10.62 -4.00 0.21
C GLY A 51 10.39 -2.49 0.16
N LEU A 52 10.40 -1.86 -1.03
CA LEU A 52 10.23 -0.41 -1.15
C LEU A 52 8.83 0.02 -0.71
N ALA A 53 7.79 -0.72 -1.10
CA ALA A 53 6.41 -0.40 -0.72
C ALA A 53 6.24 -0.40 0.81
N GLN A 54 6.78 -1.42 1.49
CA GLN A 54 6.75 -1.51 2.94
C GLN A 54 7.54 -0.38 3.60
N ALA A 55 8.75 -0.08 3.11
CA ALA A 55 9.56 1.01 3.64
C ALA A 55 8.87 2.38 3.53
N LEU A 56 8.15 2.61 2.43
CA LEU A 56 7.34 3.83 2.24
C LEU A 56 6.15 3.85 3.21
N ALA A 57 5.43 2.74 3.37
CA ALA A 57 4.32 2.63 4.30
C ALA A 57 4.74 2.91 5.74
N ASP A 58 5.88 2.34 6.17
CA ASP A 58 6.46 2.56 7.49
C ASP A 58 6.81 4.04 7.71
N ALA A 59 7.42 4.70 6.72
CA ALA A 59 7.74 6.12 6.78
C ALA A 59 6.49 7.02 6.79
N MET A 60 5.43 6.61 6.09
CA MET A 60 4.14 7.28 6.07
C MET A 60 3.30 7.01 7.33
N ARG A 61 3.67 6.01 8.15
CA ARG A 61 2.83 5.41 9.21
C ARG A 61 1.46 4.97 8.68
N ALA A 62 1.48 4.30 7.53
CA ALA A 62 0.32 3.82 6.82
C ALA A 62 0.31 2.27 6.77
N PRO A 63 -0.86 1.62 6.66
CA PRO A 63 -0.91 0.21 6.32
C PRO A 63 -0.40 -0.02 4.88
N CYS A 64 0.21 -1.17 4.67
CA CYS A 64 0.65 -1.66 3.36
C CYS A 64 -0.15 -2.92 3.02
N TYR A 65 -0.72 -2.98 1.82
CA TYR A 65 -1.46 -4.14 1.32
C TYR A 65 -0.92 -4.57 -0.03
N CYS A 66 -0.98 -5.85 -0.36
CA CYS A 66 -0.74 -6.33 -1.71
C CYS A 66 -2.07 -6.53 -2.48
N ILE A 67 -2.07 -6.29 -3.80
CA ILE A 67 -3.28 -6.51 -4.64
C ILE A 67 -3.89 -7.92 -4.47
N PRO A 68 -3.10 -9.03 -4.44
CA PRO A 68 -3.67 -10.36 -4.21
C PRO A 68 -4.33 -10.51 -2.85
N GLU A 69 -3.80 -9.85 -1.81
CA GLU A 69 -4.38 -9.89 -0.45
C GLU A 69 -5.73 -9.18 -0.44
N LEU A 70 -5.83 -8.00 -1.06
CA LEU A 70 -7.11 -7.27 -1.17
C LEU A 70 -8.17 -8.07 -1.92
N ALA A 71 -7.77 -8.78 -2.98
CA ALA A 71 -8.67 -9.67 -3.72
C ALA A 71 -9.12 -10.87 -2.86
N ALA A 72 -8.21 -11.46 -2.09
CA ALA A 72 -8.52 -12.55 -1.17
C ALA A 72 -9.46 -12.10 -0.03
N GLU A 73 -9.22 -10.93 0.56
CA GLU A 73 -10.11 -10.33 1.56
C GLU A 73 -11.51 -10.09 0.98
N SER A 74 -11.60 -9.57 -0.25
CA SER A 74 -12.88 -9.40 -0.93
C SER A 74 -13.60 -10.73 -1.15
N LEU A 75 -12.86 -11.80 -1.48
CA LEU A 75 -13.43 -13.14 -1.64
C LEU A 75 -13.94 -13.70 -0.31
N VAL A 76 -13.12 -13.62 0.75
CA VAL A 76 -13.48 -14.08 2.10
C VAL A 76 -14.73 -13.37 2.57
N ARG A 77 -14.78 -12.04 2.46
CA ARG A 77 -15.96 -11.25 2.82
C ARG A 77 -17.20 -11.68 2.05
N THR A 78 -17.07 -11.95 0.76
CA THR A 78 -18.20 -12.42 -0.07
C THR A 78 -18.74 -13.77 0.43
N VAL A 79 -17.85 -14.70 0.81
CA VAL A 79 -18.24 -16.00 1.37
C VAL A 79 -18.90 -15.83 2.74
N GLU A 80 -18.33 -15.02 3.63
CA GLU A 80 -18.90 -14.74 4.96
C GLU A 80 -20.29 -14.13 4.87
N ASP A 81 -20.47 -13.12 4.01
CA ASP A 81 -21.78 -12.50 3.75
C ASP A 81 -22.79 -13.54 3.25
N SER A 82 -22.37 -14.47 2.36
CA SER A 82 -23.23 -15.55 1.87
C SER A 82 -23.63 -16.56 2.96
N LEU A 83 -22.72 -16.91 3.86
CA LEU A 83 -22.98 -17.84 4.97
C LEU A 83 -23.91 -17.22 6.00
N TYR A 84 -23.73 -15.93 6.28
CA TYR A 84 -24.64 -15.16 7.13
C TYR A 84 -26.05 -15.18 6.55
N LEU A 85 -26.22 -14.83 5.26
CA LEU A 85 -27.52 -14.84 4.59
C LEU A 85 -28.20 -16.23 4.60
N ALA A 86 -27.43 -17.30 4.41
CA ALA A 86 -27.94 -18.67 4.47
C ALA A 86 -28.37 -19.10 5.89
N SER A 87 -27.85 -18.47 6.94
CA SER A 87 -28.18 -18.79 8.34
C SER A 87 -29.50 -18.17 8.81
N PHE A 88 -30.13 -17.30 8.01
CA PHE A 88 -31.44 -16.70 8.28
C PHE A 88 -32.54 -17.22 7.33
N GLN A 89 -32.31 -18.36 6.66
CA GLN A 89 -33.32 -19.12 5.92
C GLN A 89 -33.64 -20.43 6.65
#